data_AF-A0A8H4JES6-F1
#
_entry.id   AF-A0A8H4JES6-F1
#
_cell.length_a   1.000
_cell.length_b   1.000
_cell.length_c   1.000
_cell.angle_alpha   90.00
_cell.angle_beta   90.00
_cell.angle_gamma   90.00
#
_symmetry.space_group_name_H-M   'P 1'
#
loop_
_entity.id
_entity.type
_entity.pdbx_description
1 polymer ?
#
loop_
_entity_poly.entity_id
_entity_poly.type
_entity_poly.pdbx_seq_one_letter_code
_entity_poly.pdbx_strand_id
1 'polypeptide(L)'
;MEAPTASIWPAQRQPSRWESVDAHQGPSIPVVERFRTALMHGEGDAVRQNASSLVLDACLATPVAEADLRPHTYPLSLLYGPQDLPTDDELATLHHGYRDTFGAHVFVGDIGAEGIVARSNPSYLQLELAVACIASVFSDSPAKTQDTPYAVSDQLFQAGFHLWLAMVEVDGRETRSARTVIAAALLSTYGILAPGSLIKRKKAGLLSNVANIIRRIRMTDDSTSAYTTSSTSERRLVGKSALLCHMLLIDIIHGLQSNTVPNYSTSELSFRMPQTGYPFQMINNALLRDQALPNDLGHREDALALSMALLSNIIRTHKTYFVPLSGLIRPDTWNPYRPLTWRSELANTVAVFNTALARWESHFLQQADHDVIALHYFTKLYLMVPNIAELPRLARGGTSGSVRLAEQMAIPDEALEIAWDVFEHVDSAVKVKNLKISIWLPEITFLSALVVWHSHSNKRHRGRYGGIRSLVMYQKLLLQLPWPCCTEMAAVLDLAAHQG
;
A
#
# COMPACT_ATOMS: atom_id res chain seq x y z
N MET A 1 14.77 19.90 46.39
CA MET A 1 15.35 18.98 45.40
C MET A 1 14.55 17.69 45.48
N GLU A 2 13.51 17.59 44.66
CA GLU A 2 12.68 16.38 44.58
C GLU A 2 13.37 15.36 43.66
N ALA A 3 13.39 14.10 44.11
CA ALA A 3 13.94 12.98 43.38
C ALA A 3 13.17 12.75 42.05
N PRO A 4 13.82 12.24 41.00
CA PRO A 4 13.13 11.91 39.76
C PRO A 4 12.14 10.78 40.06
N THR A 5 10.86 11.08 39.83
CA THR A 5 9.74 10.14 39.96
C THR A 5 9.96 8.93 39.07
N ALA A 6 9.66 7.76 39.63
CA ALA A 6 9.73 6.46 38.99
C ALA A 6 9.16 6.49 37.56
N SER A 7 9.84 5.83 36.63
CA SER A 7 9.44 5.67 35.23
C SER A 7 7.99 5.17 35.14
N ILE A 8 7.05 6.08 34.87
CA ILE A 8 5.66 5.77 34.60
C ILE A 8 5.61 4.92 33.33
N TRP A 9 5.00 3.74 33.42
CA TRP A 9 4.83 2.85 32.27
C TRP A 9 4.21 3.62 31.08
N PRO A 10 4.70 3.48 29.84
CA PRO A 10 4.22 4.29 28.70
C PRO A 10 2.70 4.26 28.49
N ALA A 11 2.04 3.15 28.85
CA ALA A 11 0.58 2.98 28.77
C ALA A 11 -0.21 3.71 29.88
N GLN A 12 0.46 4.16 30.95
CA GLN A 12 -0.11 4.92 32.07
C GLN A 12 0.17 6.42 31.96
N ARG A 13 1.00 6.83 30.99
CA ARG A 13 1.15 8.25 30.66
C ARG A 13 -0.18 8.77 30.09
N GLN A 14 -0.67 9.86 30.66
CA GLN A 14 -1.62 10.71 29.97
C GLN A 14 -0.83 11.61 29.03
N PRO A 15 -0.89 11.39 27.71
CA PRO A 15 -0.07 12.13 26.79
C PRO A 15 -0.42 13.62 26.88
N SER A 16 0.54 14.44 27.31
CA SER A 16 0.31 15.88 27.38
C SER A 16 0.26 16.47 25.97
N ARG A 17 -0.53 17.54 25.78
CA ARG A 17 -0.60 18.24 24.48
C ARG A 17 0.77 18.74 23.99
N TRP A 18 1.72 18.94 24.92
CA TRP A 18 3.07 19.40 24.66
C TRP A 18 4.03 18.28 24.27
N GLU A 19 3.70 17.01 24.51
CA GLU A 19 4.54 15.87 24.10
C GLU A 19 4.75 15.82 22.58
N SER A 20 3.75 16.28 21.82
CA SER A 20 3.91 16.44 20.38
C SER A 20 5.01 17.45 20.08
N VAL A 21 5.03 18.62 20.73
CA VAL A 21 6.03 19.69 20.54
C VAL A 21 7.42 19.26 21.03
N ASP A 22 7.50 18.63 22.19
CA ASP A 22 8.75 18.13 22.76
C ASP A 22 9.37 17.03 21.89
N ALA A 23 8.52 16.18 21.30
CA ALA A 23 8.96 15.19 20.31
C ALA A 23 9.47 15.80 18.99
N HIS A 24 9.36 17.13 18.79
CA HIS A 24 9.98 17.88 17.70
C HIS A 24 11.16 18.79 18.15
N GLN A 25 11.58 18.83 19.43
CA GLN A 25 12.82 19.54 19.92
C GLN A 25 14.13 18.73 19.93
N GLY A 26 15.14 19.05 19.11
CA GLY A 26 16.29 18.15 18.83
C GLY A 26 16.98 17.62 20.10
N PRO A 27 17.49 16.38 20.10
CA PRO A 27 18.36 15.95 21.20
C PRO A 27 19.54 16.93 21.31
N SER A 28 19.95 17.25 22.54
CA SER A 28 21.06 18.17 22.74
C SER A 28 22.36 17.58 22.15
N ILE A 29 23.25 18.44 21.64
CA ILE A 29 24.53 18.04 21.04
C ILE A 29 25.31 17.04 21.92
N PRO A 30 25.38 17.19 23.26
CA PRO A 30 26.06 16.22 24.12
C PRO A 30 25.41 14.83 24.14
N VAL A 31 24.08 14.73 23.97
CA VAL A 31 23.36 13.44 23.88
C VAL A 31 23.69 12.75 22.57
N VAL A 32 23.74 13.49 21.47
CA VAL A 32 24.10 12.98 20.13
C VAL A 32 25.52 12.44 20.12
N GLU A 33 26.49 13.18 20.66
CA GLU A 33 27.90 12.74 20.71
C GLU A 33 28.10 11.50 21.60
N ARG A 34 27.38 11.41 22.74
CA ARG A 34 27.41 10.22 23.61
C ARG A 34 26.81 8.99 22.92
N PHE A 35 25.68 9.17 22.24
CA PHE A 35 25.02 8.10 21.49
C PHE A 35 25.91 7.60 20.34
N ARG A 36 26.52 8.51 19.57
CA ARG A 36 27.50 8.19 18.52
C ARG A 36 28.69 7.40 19.07
N THR A 37 29.24 7.85 20.19
CA THR A 37 30.38 7.18 20.85
C THR A 37 29.98 5.77 21.32
N ALA A 38 28.79 5.61 21.90
CA ALA A 38 28.28 4.30 22.34
C ALA A 38 28.07 3.33 21.16
N LEU A 39 27.50 3.81 20.05
CA LEU A 39 27.29 3.01 18.84
C LEU A 39 28.59 2.55 18.16
N MET A 40 29.66 3.36 18.27
CA MET A 40 30.97 3.04 17.70
C MET A 40 31.83 2.15 18.62
N HIS A 41 31.44 1.97 19.89
CA HIS A 41 32.28 1.32 20.90
C HIS A 41 31.62 0.17 21.71
N GLY A 42 30.38 -0.28 21.42
CA GLY A 42 29.75 -1.30 22.29
C GLY A 42 28.71 -2.25 21.71
N GLU A 43 29.03 -3.55 21.85
CA GLU A 43 28.21 -4.72 22.26
C GLU A 43 27.74 -5.77 21.23
N GLY A 44 28.25 -7.01 21.43
CA GLY A 44 28.09 -8.18 20.55
C GLY A 44 26.69 -8.83 20.51
N ASP A 45 26.64 -10.00 19.86
CA ASP A 45 25.43 -10.71 19.38
C ASP A 45 24.29 -10.96 20.40
N ALA A 46 24.53 -10.75 21.70
CA ALA A 46 23.51 -10.86 22.75
C ALA A 46 22.42 -9.76 22.67
N VAL A 47 22.75 -8.55 22.21
CA VAL A 47 21.76 -7.47 21.99
C VAL A 47 20.82 -7.82 20.83
N ARG A 48 21.30 -8.61 19.86
CA ARG A 48 20.57 -9.01 18.65
C ARG A 48 19.43 -9.99 18.92
N GLN A 49 19.55 -10.84 19.95
CA GLN A 49 18.46 -11.74 20.37
C GLN A 49 17.49 -11.06 21.35
N ASN A 50 17.95 -10.06 22.10
CA ASN A 50 17.14 -9.38 23.11
C ASN A 50 16.40 -8.13 22.59
N ALA A 51 16.80 -7.52 21.47
CA ALA A 51 16.07 -6.40 20.85
C ALA A 51 14.69 -6.80 20.29
N SER A 52 14.42 -8.10 20.10
CA SER A 52 13.07 -8.62 19.83
C SER A 52 12.17 -8.68 21.07
N SER A 53 12.70 -8.38 22.25
CA SER A 53 12.03 -8.44 23.55
C SER A 53 12.17 -7.08 24.25
N LEU A 54 11.06 -6.34 24.33
CA LEU A 54 10.88 -4.96 24.83
C LEU A 54 11.31 -4.71 26.30
N VAL A 55 12.56 -4.97 26.69
CA VAL A 55 13.09 -4.64 28.02
C VAL A 55 14.52 -4.08 27.91
N LEU A 56 14.61 -2.76 27.82
CA LEU A 56 15.87 -2.01 27.61
C LEU A 56 16.80 -2.02 28.85
N ASP A 57 16.24 -2.16 30.05
CA ASP A 57 16.99 -1.99 31.31
C ASP A 57 17.90 -3.19 31.63
N ALA A 58 17.66 -4.37 31.05
CA ALA A 58 18.51 -5.55 31.25
C ALA A 58 19.79 -5.54 30.40
N CYS A 59 19.84 -4.72 29.34
CA CYS A 59 20.98 -4.66 28.42
C CYS A 59 22.20 -3.93 29.02
N LEU A 60 21.99 -3.07 30.02
CA LEU A 60 23.05 -2.22 30.59
C LEU A 60 23.89 -2.90 31.69
N ALA A 61 23.67 -4.20 31.97
CA ALA A 61 24.19 -4.86 33.18
C ALA A 61 25.18 -6.02 32.94
N THR A 62 25.59 -6.33 31.71
CA THR A 62 26.50 -7.47 31.43
C THR A 62 27.89 -7.06 30.96
N PRO A 63 28.98 -7.63 31.50
CA PRO A 63 30.34 -7.29 31.08
C PRO A 63 30.76 -8.01 29.79
N VAL A 64 31.53 -7.28 28.99
CA VAL A 64 31.95 -7.56 27.62
C VAL A 64 33.14 -8.52 27.57
N ALA A 65 32.96 -9.68 26.92
CA ALA A 65 34.07 -10.52 26.47
C ALA A 65 33.65 -11.29 25.21
N GLU A 66 33.48 -10.60 24.07
CA GLU A 66 33.45 -11.14 22.68
C GLU A 66 33.05 -10.05 21.66
N ALA A 67 33.72 -8.89 21.66
CA ALA A 67 33.37 -7.73 20.82
C ALA A 67 34.22 -7.56 19.54
N ASP A 68 35.13 -8.48 19.22
CA ASP A 68 36.19 -8.22 18.22
C ASP A 68 35.87 -8.55 16.75
N LEU A 69 34.66 -9.06 16.42
CA LEU A 69 34.35 -9.50 15.05
C LEU A 69 33.31 -8.66 14.30
N ARG A 70 32.71 -7.63 14.90
CA ARG A 70 31.79 -6.71 14.20
C ARG A 70 32.05 -5.25 14.57
N PRO A 71 32.45 -4.40 13.60
CA PRO A 71 32.80 -3.01 13.90
C PRO A 71 31.60 -2.11 14.22
N HIS A 72 30.35 -2.58 14.07
CA HIS A 72 29.14 -1.76 14.25
C HIS A 72 28.04 -2.56 14.96
N THR A 73 27.30 -1.89 15.85
CA THR A 73 26.15 -2.46 16.58
C THR A 73 24.82 -1.90 16.07
N TYR A 74 23.70 -2.48 16.50
CA TYR A 74 22.38 -2.00 16.09
C TYR A 74 22.16 -0.55 16.59
N PRO A 75 21.59 0.37 15.78
CA PRO A 75 21.06 0.19 14.43
C PRO A 75 22.07 0.45 13.29
N LEU A 76 23.32 0.84 13.58
CA LEU A 76 24.35 1.07 12.54
C LEU A 76 24.66 -0.19 11.72
N SER A 77 24.52 -1.37 12.30
CA SER A 77 24.63 -2.64 11.58
C SER A 77 23.60 -2.81 10.46
N LEU A 78 22.48 -2.07 10.46
CA LEU A 78 21.51 -2.05 9.34
C LEU A 78 22.07 -1.35 8.11
N LEU A 79 23.02 -0.41 8.32
CA LEU A 79 23.68 0.35 7.26
C LEU A 79 25.00 -0.31 6.81
N TYR A 80 25.42 -1.39 7.48
CA TYR A 80 26.60 -2.15 7.14
C TYR A 80 26.22 -3.33 6.24
N GLY A 81 26.67 -3.31 4.98
CA GLY A 81 26.35 -4.32 3.96
C GLY A 81 25.24 -4.00 2.96
N PRO A 82 24.90 -2.73 2.61
CA PRO A 82 24.24 -2.53 1.32
C PRO A 82 25.19 -3.03 0.23
N GLN A 83 24.67 -3.85 -0.70
CA GLN A 83 25.39 -4.25 -1.91
C GLN A 83 25.84 -2.99 -2.68
N ASP A 84 26.79 -3.14 -3.62
CA ASP A 84 27.29 -2.04 -4.45
C ASP A 84 26.12 -1.19 -4.98
N LEU A 85 25.91 -0.03 -4.35
CA LEU A 85 24.86 0.89 -4.73
C LEU A 85 25.23 1.52 -6.08
N PRO A 86 24.25 1.90 -6.91
CA PRO A 86 24.55 2.63 -8.13
C PRO A 86 25.38 3.87 -7.84
N THR A 87 26.30 4.19 -8.74
CA THR A 87 27.13 5.40 -8.69
C THR A 87 26.25 6.66 -8.77
N ASP A 88 26.78 7.81 -8.34
CA ASP A 88 26.05 9.08 -8.38
C ASP A 88 25.56 9.42 -9.81
N ASP A 89 26.34 9.09 -10.84
CA ASP A 89 25.96 9.29 -12.25
C ASP A 89 24.81 8.38 -12.69
N GLU A 90 24.79 7.12 -12.21
CA GLU A 90 23.69 6.18 -12.46
C GLU A 90 22.42 6.62 -11.72
N LEU A 91 22.54 7.09 -10.47
CA LEU A 91 21.42 7.65 -9.71
C LEU A 91 20.84 8.88 -10.41
N ALA A 92 21.68 9.78 -10.90
CA ALA A 92 21.24 10.96 -11.66
C ALA A 92 20.48 10.56 -12.93
N THR A 93 20.96 9.53 -13.64
CA THR A 93 20.29 8.98 -14.83
C THR A 93 18.92 8.39 -14.49
N LEU A 94 18.85 7.60 -13.40
CA LEU A 94 17.59 7.03 -12.91
C LEU A 94 16.59 8.11 -12.49
N HIS A 95 17.06 9.19 -11.84
CA HIS A 95 16.20 10.31 -11.47
C HIS A 95 15.61 11.03 -12.68
N HIS A 96 16.39 11.18 -13.74
CA HIS A 96 15.86 11.73 -15.00
C HIS A 96 14.79 10.81 -15.58
N GLY A 97 15.08 9.51 -15.68
CA GLY A 97 14.14 8.50 -16.16
C GLY A 97 12.85 8.40 -15.33
N TYR A 98 12.91 8.65 -14.02
CA TYR A 98 11.73 8.71 -13.17
C TYR A 98 10.72 9.76 -13.66
N ARG A 99 11.18 10.98 -13.96
CA ARG A 99 10.31 12.08 -14.39
C ARG A 99 9.59 11.76 -15.69
N ASP A 100 10.29 11.12 -16.62
CA ASP A 100 9.77 10.75 -17.94
C ASP A 100 8.85 9.51 -17.93
N THR A 101 8.80 8.81 -16.79
CA THR A 101 8.01 7.58 -16.62
C THR A 101 7.01 7.73 -15.48
N PHE A 102 7.37 7.31 -14.27
CA PHE A 102 6.48 7.28 -13.12
C PHE A 102 6.08 8.67 -12.60
N GLY A 103 6.85 9.71 -12.95
CA GLY A 103 6.49 11.10 -12.70
C GLY A 103 5.16 11.51 -13.35
N ALA A 104 4.73 10.83 -14.42
CA ALA A 104 3.44 11.05 -15.07
C ALA A 104 2.27 10.28 -14.42
N HIS A 105 2.51 9.53 -13.33
CA HIS A 105 1.44 8.82 -12.63
C HIS A 105 0.47 9.82 -11.98
N VAL A 106 -0.83 9.51 -12.07
CA VAL A 106 -1.98 10.38 -11.76
C VAL A 106 -1.89 11.11 -10.40
N PHE A 107 -1.38 10.46 -9.36
CA PHE A 107 -1.19 11.10 -8.05
C PHE A 107 0.25 11.52 -7.75
N VAL A 108 1.21 11.11 -8.56
CA VAL A 108 2.65 11.31 -8.28
C VAL A 108 3.15 12.60 -8.93
N GLY A 109 2.63 12.96 -10.10
CA GLY A 109 3.00 14.20 -10.78
C GLY A 109 2.80 15.44 -9.90
N ASP A 110 1.73 15.45 -9.11
CA ASP A 110 1.38 16.57 -8.23
C ASP A 110 2.14 16.62 -6.90
N ILE A 111 2.88 15.56 -6.55
CA ILE A 111 3.70 15.50 -5.32
C ILE A 111 4.94 16.42 -5.43
N GLY A 112 5.20 16.97 -6.62
CA GLY A 112 6.09 18.11 -6.86
C GLY A 112 7.57 17.77 -6.91
N ALA A 113 8.20 17.91 -8.09
CA ALA A 113 9.64 17.78 -8.26
C ALA A 113 10.46 18.85 -7.50
N GLU A 114 9.85 19.99 -7.19
CA GLU A 114 10.50 21.11 -6.48
C GLU A 114 10.67 20.85 -4.97
N GLY A 115 9.86 19.96 -4.37
CA GLY A 115 10.04 19.52 -2.97
C GLY A 115 11.20 18.53 -2.77
N ILE A 116 11.66 17.92 -3.87
CA ILE A 116 12.70 16.89 -3.92
C ILE A 116 14.09 17.53 -3.95
N VAL A 117 14.23 18.76 -4.43
CA VAL A 117 15.54 19.41 -4.64
C VAL A 117 15.93 20.28 -3.44
N ALA A 118 17.20 20.13 -3.04
CA ALA A 118 17.97 20.92 -2.07
C ALA A 118 17.84 20.56 -0.58
N ARG A 119 18.75 19.69 -0.11
CA ARG A 119 19.70 19.87 1.03
C ARG A 119 20.40 18.54 1.36
N SER A 120 21.62 18.61 1.88
CA SER A 120 22.51 17.50 2.27
C SER A 120 22.08 16.77 3.56
N ASN A 121 20.80 16.47 3.75
CA ASN A 121 20.25 15.77 4.93
C ASN A 121 19.97 14.29 4.63
N PRO A 122 19.96 13.38 5.62
CA PRO A 122 19.72 11.94 5.41
C PRO A 122 18.35 11.61 4.79
N SER A 123 17.33 12.44 5.03
CA SER A 123 16.01 12.34 4.38
C SER A 123 16.05 12.58 2.87
N TYR A 124 17.08 13.25 2.36
CA TYR A 124 17.33 13.39 0.92
C TYR A 124 17.78 12.05 0.32
N LEU A 125 18.78 11.40 0.92
CA LEU A 125 19.30 10.11 0.45
C LEU A 125 18.20 9.03 0.37
N GLN A 126 17.31 8.96 1.36
CA GLN A 126 16.21 8.00 1.33
C GLN A 126 15.25 8.24 0.15
N LEU A 127 14.96 9.51 -0.13
CA LEU A 127 14.11 9.89 -1.25
C LEU A 127 14.79 9.60 -2.60
N GLU A 128 16.09 9.87 -2.71
CA GLU A 128 16.87 9.54 -3.91
C GLU A 128 16.87 8.04 -4.20
N LEU A 129 17.08 7.21 -3.16
CA LEU A 129 17.03 5.75 -3.28
C LEU A 129 15.63 5.27 -3.67
N ALA A 130 14.58 5.86 -3.11
CA ALA A 130 13.20 5.49 -3.42
C ALA A 130 12.82 5.85 -4.87
N VAL A 131 13.22 7.03 -5.35
CA VAL A 131 13.03 7.48 -6.73
C VAL A 131 13.80 6.58 -7.69
N ALA A 132 15.08 6.33 -7.41
CA ALA A 132 15.92 5.44 -8.20
C ALA A 132 15.36 4.01 -8.24
N CYS A 133 14.85 3.51 -7.10
CA CYS A 133 14.22 2.20 -7.00
C CYS A 133 13.06 2.06 -7.99
N ILE A 134 12.13 3.03 -8.03
CA ILE A 134 11.00 2.99 -8.96
C ILE A 134 11.48 3.18 -10.41
N ALA A 135 12.38 4.13 -10.66
CA ALA A 135 12.90 4.39 -12.01
C ALA A 135 13.59 3.18 -12.62
N SER A 136 14.32 2.42 -11.81
CA SER A 136 15.06 1.22 -12.26
C SER A 136 14.14 0.10 -12.75
N VAL A 137 12.86 0.09 -12.36
CA VAL A 137 11.85 -0.84 -12.95
C VAL A 137 11.64 -0.55 -14.44
N PHE A 138 11.73 0.71 -14.83
CA PHE A 138 11.49 1.18 -16.20
C PHE A 138 12.77 1.36 -17.01
N SER A 139 13.95 1.19 -16.40
CA SER A 139 15.21 1.38 -17.10
C SER A 139 15.57 0.13 -17.91
N ASP A 140 16.19 0.35 -19.08
CA ASP A 140 16.79 -0.70 -19.91
C ASP A 140 18.25 -0.96 -19.53
N SER A 141 18.62 -0.69 -18.26
CA SER A 141 20.00 -0.74 -17.80
C SER A 141 20.64 -2.11 -18.05
N PRO A 142 21.92 -2.16 -18.48
CA PRO A 142 22.67 -3.40 -18.76
C PRO A 142 22.87 -4.29 -17.53
N ALA A 143 22.54 -3.82 -16.32
CA ALA A 143 22.55 -4.61 -15.08
C ALA A 143 21.39 -5.62 -14.96
N LYS A 144 20.53 -5.75 -15.97
CA LYS A 144 19.62 -6.91 -16.11
C LYS A 144 20.45 -8.16 -16.44
N THR A 145 21.15 -8.71 -15.45
CA THR A 145 21.71 -10.06 -15.56
C THR A 145 20.59 -11.04 -15.90
N GLN A 146 20.85 -11.99 -16.81
CA GLN A 146 19.83 -12.94 -17.31
C GLN A 146 19.03 -13.65 -16.20
N ASP A 147 19.59 -13.78 -15.00
CA ASP A 147 18.98 -14.50 -13.89
C ASP A 147 18.01 -13.64 -13.03
N THR A 148 18.13 -12.31 -13.02
CA THR A 148 17.29 -11.43 -12.17
C THR A 148 17.11 -10.02 -12.79
N PRO A 149 16.08 -9.80 -13.64
CA PRO A 149 15.88 -8.53 -14.35
C PRO A 149 15.57 -7.32 -13.44
N TYR A 150 15.39 -7.54 -12.13
CA TYR A 150 15.04 -6.52 -11.14
C TYR A 150 16.05 -6.43 -9.98
N ALA A 151 17.28 -6.93 -10.17
CA ALA A 151 18.30 -6.95 -9.12
C ALA A 151 18.59 -5.55 -8.54
N VAL A 152 18.72 -4.55 -9.40
CA VAL A 152 19.02 -3.16 -9.00
C VAL A 152 17.87 -2.55 -8.20
N SER A 153 16.62 -2.74 -8.63
CA SER A 153 15.45 -2.22 -7.91
C SER A 153 15.30 -2.90 -6.54
N ASP A 154 15.57 -4.20 -6.45
CA ASP A 154 15.59 -4.93 -5.19
C ASP A 154 16.66 -4.38 -4.23
N GLN A 155 17.89 -4.17 -4.72
CA GLN A 155 18.99 -3.60 -3.94
C GLN A 155 18.66 -2.21 -3.41
N LEU A 156 18.16 -1.32 -4.27
CA LEU A 156 17.74 0.03 -3.92
C LEU A 156 16.60 0.02 -2.89
N PHE A 157 15.63 -0.89 -3.04
CA PHE A 157 14.59 -1.08 -2.04
C PHE A 157 15.15 -1.52 -0.68
N GLN A 158 16.05 -2.52 -0.67
CA GLN A 158 16.66 -2.99 0.58
C GLN A 158 17.43 -1.86 1.28
N ALA A 159 18.23 -1.10 0.54
CA ALA A 159 18.99 0.03 1.05
C ALA A 159 18.08 1.13 1.59
N GLY A 160 17.05 1.54 0.83
CA GLY A 160 16.06 2.52 1.25
C GLY A 160 15.26 2.09 2.48
N PHE A 161 14.92 0.79 2.58
CA PHE A 161 14.23 0.23 3.74
C PHE A 161 15.13 0.16 4.99
N HIS A 162 16.41 -0.21 4.85
CA HIS A 162 17.34 -0.19 5.98
C HIS A 162 17.62 1.23 6.48
N LEU A 163 17.75 2.20 5.56
CA LEU A 163 17.88 3.61 5.91
C LEU A 163 16.63 4.11 6.65
N TRP A 164 15.43 3.74 6.17
CA TRP A 164 14.18 4.03 6.88
C TRP A 164 14.18 3.47 8.31
N LEU A 165 14.55 2.20 8.49
CA LEU A 165 14.60 1.59 9.82
C LEU A 165 15.60 2.29 10.73
N ALA A 166 16.81 2.57 10.23
CA ALA A 166 17.82 3.32 10.98
C ALA A 166 17.29 4.71 11.38
N MET A 167 16.56 5.39 10.49
CA MET A 167 15.93 6.67 10.82
C MET A 167 14.84 6.52 11.88
N VAL A 168 13.97 5.51 11.80
CA VAL A 168 12.91 5.28 12.83
C VAL A 168 13.54 5.07 14.22
N GLU A 169 14.65 4.35 14.29
CA GLU A 169 15.32 3.99 15.54
C GLU A 169 16.18 5.11 16.12
N VAL A 170 16.91 5.84 15.26
CA VAL A 170 17.86 6.88 15.68
C VAL A 170 17.18 8.24 15.83
N ASP A 171 16.32 8.60 14.87
CA ASP A 171 15.68 9.92 14.81
C ASP A 171 14.24 9.84 14.29
N GLY A 172 13.32 9.64 15.24
CA GLY A 172 11.88 9.67 14.97
C GLY A 172 11.32 11.02 14.48
N ARG A 173 12.11 12.09 14.36
CA ARG A 173 11.68 13.36 13.75
C ARG A 173 11.91 13.37 12.26
N GLU A 174 13.06 12.90 11.81
CA GLU A 174 13.35 12.78 10.37
C GLU A 174 12.32 11.88 9.69
N THR A 175 11.80 10.87 10.40
CA THR A 175 10.72 10.01 9.89
C THR A 175 9.38 10.70 9.74
N ARG A 176 9.17 11.83 10.42
CA ARG A 176 7.96 12.66 10.33
C ARG A 176 8.06 13.73 9.25
N SER A 177 9.20 13.85 8.55
CA SER A 177 9.34 14.79 7.45
C SER A 177 8.47 14.36 6.26
N ALA A 178 7.88 15.32 5.54
CA ALA A 178 7.07 15.01 4.36
C ALA A 178 7.87 14.26 3.27
N ARG A 179 9.16 14.59 3.11
CA ARG A 179 10.07 13.90 2.16
C ARG A 179 10.23 12.43 2.50
N THR A 180 10.44 12.14 3.77
CA THR A 180 10.56 10.77 4.28
C THR A 180 9.27 9.98 4.08
N VAL A 181 8.11 10.61 4.28
CA VAL A 181 6.80 10.00 3.98
C VAL A 181 6.65 9.71 2.48
N ILE A 182 7.03 10.63 1.60
CA ILE A 182 7.04 10.43 0.15
C ILE A 182 7.99 9.28 -0.24
N ALA A 183 9.22 9.27 0.29
CA ALA A 183 10.20 8.23 0.04
C ALA A 183 9.64 6.85 0.44
N ALA A 184 9.01 6.77 1.61
CA ALA A 184 8.42 5.53 2.10
C ALA A 184 7.17 5.11 1.32
N ALA A 185 6.39 6.06 0.79
CA ALA A 185 5.29 5.77 -0.13
C ALA A 185 5.81 5.16 -1.44
N LEU A 186 6.87 5.73 -2.02
CA LEU A 186 7.52 5.19 -3.22
C LEU A 186 8.14 3.81 -2.98
N LEU A 187 8.86 3.63 -1.88
CA LEU A 187 9.37 2.30 -1.49
C LEU A 187 8.23 1.29 -1.26
N SER A 188 7.13 1.72 -0.65
CA SER A 188 5.95 0.86 -0.48
C SER A 188 5.30 0.49 -1.82
N THR A 189 5.30 1.41 -2.79
CA THR A 189 4.83 1.16 -4.16
C THR A 189 5.64 0.04 -4.80
N TYR A 190 6.98 0.15 -4.77
CA TYR A 190 7.85 -0.91 -5.27
C TYR A 190 7.61 -2.22 -4.51
N GLY A 191 7.61 -2.19 -3.18
CA GLY A 191 7.44 -3.39 -2.37
C GLY A 191 6.15 -4.14 -2.69
N ILE A 192 5.05 -3.43 -2.98
CA ILE A 192 3.77 -4.02 -3.37
C ILE A 192 3.86 -4.73 -4.73
N LEU A 193 4.63 -4.16 -5.64
CA LEU A 193 4.77 -4.60 -7.02
C LEU A 193 6.01 -5.48 -7.24
N ALA A 194 6.76 -5.78 -6.18
CA ALA A 194 7.94 -6.64 -6.22
C ALA A 194 7.58 -8.12 -6.04
N PRO A 195 8.28 -9.04 -6.73
CA PRO A 195 8.21 -10.47 -6.43
C PRO A 195 8.89 -10.77 -5.09
N GLY A 196 8.60 -11.95 -4.54
CA GLY A 196 9.37 -12.51 -3.41
C GLY A 196 8.82 -12.24 -2.01
N SER A 197 8.94 -13.23 -1.14
CA SER A 197 8.34 -13.24 0.20
C SER A 197 9.02 -12.29 1.19
N LEU A 198 10.33 -12.07 1.06
CA LEU A 198 11.09 -11.20 1.95
C LEU A 198 10.68 -9.72 1.79
N ILE A 199 10.60 -9.25 0.54
CA ILE A 199 10.14 -7.89 0.21
C ILE A 199 8.69 -7.71 0.63
N LYS A 200 7.83 -8.72 0.38
CA LYS A 200 6.44 -8.76 0.85
C LYS A 200 6.31 -8.63 2.38
N ARG A 201 7.25 -9.14 3.16
CA ARG A 201 7.24 -8.96 4.63
C ARG A 201 7.68 -7.54 5.02
N LYS A 202 8.75 -7.03 4.41
CA LYS A 202 9.30 -5.69 4.69
C LYS A 202 8.29 -4.58 4.34
N LYS A 203 7.59 -4.69 3.20
CA LYS A 203 6.58 -3.70 2.78
C LYS A 203 5.42 -3.55 3.77
N ALA A 204 4.95 -4.65 4.36
CA ALA A 204 3.81 -4.61 5.29
C ALA A 204 4.16 -3.80 6.54
N GLY A 205 5.36 -4.03 7.09
CA GLY A 205 5.88 -3.24 8.21
C GLY A 205 6.10 -1.77 7.84
N LEU A 206 6.67 -1.50 6.65
CA LEU A 206 6.87 -0.13 6.15
C LEU A 206 5.53 0.62 6.04
N LEU A 207 4.55 0.03 5.35
CA LEU A 207 3.25 0.65 5.09
C LEU A 207 2.49 0.97 6.38
N SER A 208 2.41 0.02 7.33
CA SER A 208 1.77 0.26 8.62
C SER A 208 2.49 1.35 9.44
N ASN A 209 3.83 1.40 9.39
CA ASN A 209 4.60 2.45 10.05
C ASN A 209 4.35 3.83 9.43
N VAL A 210 4.35 3.92 8.09
CA VAL A 210 4.06 5.17 7.37
C VAL A 210 2.64 5.64 7.65
N ALA A 211 1.66 4.74 7.67
CA ALA A 211 0.29 5.08 8.01
C ALA A 211 0.17 5.68 9.41
N ASN A 212 0.87 5.11 10.38
CA ASN A 212 0.93 5.64 11.75
C ASN A 212 1.64 6.99 11.82
N ILE A 213 2.72 7.19 11.06
CA ILE A 213 3.41 8.48 10.99
C ILE A 213 2.49 9.54 10.40
N ILE A 214 1.81 9.26 9.29
CA ILE A 214 0.86 10.16 8.63
C ILE A 214 -0.24 10.63 9.59
N ARG A 215 -0.78 9.73 10.42
CA ARG A 215 -1.73 10.08 11.48
C ARG A 215 -1.10 10.96 12.57
N ARG A 216 0.11 10.62 13.02
CA ARG A 216 0.84 11.37 14.06
C ARG A 216 1.17 12.80 13.63
N ILE A 217 1.54 13.02 12.37
CA ILE A 217 1.78 14.35 11.81
C ILE A 217 0.47 15.07 11.42
N ARG A 218 -0.68 14.44 11.65
CA ARG A 218 -2.03 14.97 11.34
C ARG A 218 -2.18 15.38 9.87
N MET A 219 -1.53 14.65 8.97
CA MET A 219 -1.68 14.91 7.54
C MET A 219 -3.08 14.53 7.05
N THR A 220 -3.84 13.73 7.79
CA THR A 220 -5.25 13.41 7.50
C THR A 220 -6.23 14.52 7.88
N ASP A 221 -5.81 15.58 8.58
CA ASP A 221 -6.71 16.63 9.05
C ASP A 221 -6.77 17.80 8.05
N ASP A 222 -7.96 18.32 7.78
CA ASP A 222 -8.16 19.51 6.93
C ASP A 222 -7.82 20.82 7.66
N SER A 223 -7.77 20.80 9.00
CA SER A 223 -7.58 22.01 9.80
C SER A 223 -6.10 22.35 10.01
N THR A 224 -5.71 23.59 9.68
CA THR A 224 -4.49 24.21 10.20
C THR A 224 -4.69 24.50 11.68
N SER A 225 -4.39 23.53 12.54
CA SER A 225 -4.43 23.75 13.99
C SER A 225 -3.55 24.95 14.36
N ALA A 226 -4.11 25.90 15.12
CA ALA A 226 -3.41 27.10 15.60
C ALA A 226 -2.27 26.79 16.61
N TYR A 227 -2.12 25.54 17.03
CA TYR A 227 -1.29 25.13 18.16
C TYR A 227 -0.07 24.27 17.79
N THR A 228 0.08 23.90 16.52
CA THR A 228 1.28 23.20 16.09
C THR A 228 2.38 24.22 15.78
N THR A 229 3.59 23.99 16.28
CA THR A 229 4.78 24.85 16.14
C THR A 229 5.65 24.49 14.94
N SER A 230 5.28 23.46 14.16
CA SER A 230 6.00 23.14 12.91
C SER A 230 5.89 24.31 11.93
N SER A 231 6.99 24.63 11.27
CA SER A 231 7.08 25.74 10.33
C SER A 231 5.93 25.70 9.32
N THR A 232 5.34 26.86 9.02
CA THR A 232 4.18 27.03 8.14
C THR A 232 4.40 26.47 6.72
N SER A 233 5.65 26.21 6.32
CA SER A 233 6.00 25.68 5.00
C SER A 233 5.83 24.15 4.88
N GLU A 234 6.02 23.37 5.95
CA GLU A 234 5.86 21.91 5.88
C GLU A 234 4.38 21.47 5.86
N ARG A 235 3.47 22.30 6.40
CA ARG A 235 2.02 21.99 6.42
C ARG A 235 1.30 22.26 5.11
N ARG A 236 1.88 23.09 4.25
CA ARG A 236 1.39 23.33 2.89
C ARG A 236 2.22 22.50 1.92
N LEU A 237 2.27 21.19 2.15
CA LEU A 237 2.82 20.29 1.16
C LEU A 237 1.96 20.43 -0.11
N VAL A 238 2.55 21.03 -1.14
CA VAL A 238 2.00 20.99 -2.49
C VAL A 238 1.82 19.50 -2.83
N GLY A 239 0.61 19.11 -3.23
CA GLY A 239 0.29 17.70 -3.48
C GLY A 239 -0.10 16.87 -2.26
N LYS A 240 -0.41 17.46 -1.09
CA LYS A 240 -0.91 16.71 0.09
C LYS A 240 -2.06 15.74 -0.25
N SER A 241 -3.08 16.21 -0.96
CA SER A 241 -4.22 15.38 -1.37
C SER A 241 -3.77 14.23 -2.27
N ALA A 242 -2.89 14.51 -3.23
CA ALA A 242 -2.35 13.51 -4.14
C ALA A 242 -1.54 12.44 -3.39
N LEU A 243 -0.70 12.83 -2.42
CA LEU A 243 0.03 11.90 -1.56
C LEU A 243 -0.91 11.02 -0.73
N LEU A 244 -1.98 11.57 -0.15
CA LEU A 244 -2.98 10.79 0.59
C LEU A 244 -3.74 9.81 -0.30
N CYS A 245 -4.14 10.25 -1.51
CA CYS A 245 -4.74 9.38 -2.52
C CYS A 245 -3.79 8.24 -2.92
N HIS A 246 -2.51 8.55 -3.16
CA HIS A 246 -1.50 7.56 -3.49
C HIS A 246 -1.27 6.55 -2.35
N MET A 247 -1.22 7.02 -1.10
CA MET A 247 -1.10 6.15 0.07
C MET A 247 -2.33 5.26 0.25
N LEU A 248 -3.54 5.78 0.04
CA LEU A 248 -4.77 4.98 0.04
C LEU A 248 -4.74 3.91 -1.04
N LEU A 249 -4.29 4.26 -2.25
CA LEU A 249 -4.15 3.31 -3.37
C LEU A 249 -3.20 2.15 -3.01
N ILE A 250 -1.99 2.48 -2.56
CA ILE A 250 -0.99 1.52 -2.07
C ILE A 250 -1.61 0.60 -1.02
N ASP A 251 -2.33 1.17 -0.06
CA ASP A 251 -2.93 0.42 1.04
C ASP A 251 -4.07 -0.51 0.60
N ILE A 252 -4.87 -0.10 -0.38
CA ILE A 252 -5.89 -0.97 -1.00
C ILE A 252 -5.24 -2.15 -1.71
N ILE A 253 -4.23 -1.91 -2.56
CA ILE A 253 -3.54 -3.00 -3.29
C ILE A 253 -2.85 -3.95 -2.31
N HIS A 254 -2.23 -3.42 -1.25
CA HIS A 254 -1.69 -4.24 -0.18
C HIS A 254 -2.78 -5.09 0.49
N GLY A 255 -3.95 -4.50 0.79
CA GLY A 255 -5.10 -5.20 1.37
C GLY A 255 -5.60 -6.34 0.49
N LEU A 256 -5.66 -6.15 -0.84
CA LEU A 256 -6.01 -7.19 -1.81
C LEU A 256 -4.99 -8.34 -1.78
N GLN A 257 -3.69 -8.03 -1.89
CA GLN A 257 -2.61 -9.03 -1.93
C GLN A 257 -2.47 -9.84 -0.65
N SER A 258 -2.57 -9.16 0.49
CA SER A 258 -2.41 -9.76 1.81
C SER A 258 -3.73 -10.35 2.34
N ASN A 259 -4.84 -10.12 1.63
CA ASN A 259 -6.19 -10.47 2.06
C ASN A 259 -6.53 -9.86 3.44
N THR A 260 -6.09 -8.62 3.68
CA THR A 260 -6.27 -7.88 4.95
C THR A 260 -7.12 -6.64 4.74
N VAL A 261 -7.67 -6.08 5.83
CA VAL A 261 -8.33 -4.77 5.79
C VAL A 261 -7.27 -3.69 5.49
N PRO A 262 -7.55 -2.72 4.59
CA PRO A 262 -6.70 -1.55 4.41
C PRO A 262 -6.48 -0.82 5.74
N ASN A 263 -5.25 -0.38 5.99
CA ASN A 263 -4.88 0.41 7.16
C ASN A 263 -5.71 1.69 7.26
N TYR A 264 -6.04 2.33 6.15
CA TYR A 264 -6.79 3.59 6.10
C TYR A 264 -8.31 3.38 6.05
N SER A 265 -9.03 4.16 6.86
CA SER A 265 -10.47 4.34 6.73
C SER A 265 -10.79 5.47 5.78
N THR A 266 -11.69 5.28 4.81
CA THR A 266 -12.13 6.41 4.00
C THR A 266 -12.74 7.51 4.87
N SER A 267 -13.34 7.18 6.03
CA SER A 267 -13.89 8.15 6.98
C SER A 267 -12.85 8.93 7.80
N GLU A 268 -11.61 8.46 7.89
CA GLU A 268 -10.54 9.17 8.62
C GLU A 268 -9.77 10.15 7.71
N LEU A 269 -9.96 10.05 6.40
CA LEU A 269 -9.25 10.86 5.43
C LEU A 269 -9.96 12.20 5.22
N SER A 270 -9.35 13.30 5.67
CA SER A 270 -9.81 14.65 5.37
C SER A 270 -8.82 15.33 4.42
N PHE A 271 -9.23 15.43 3.16
CA PHE A 271 -8.48 16.11 2.11
C PHE A 271 -9.44 16.66 1.05
N ARG A 272 -8.92 17.49 0.15
CA ARG A 272 -9.66 18.02 -0.99
C ARG A 272 -9.46 17.15 -2.22
N MET A 273 -10.53 16.89 -2.96
CA MET A 273 -10.50 16.24 -4.27
C MET A 273 -9.35 16.83 -5.13
N PRO A 274 -8.47 16.01 -5.72
CA PRO A 274 -7.24 16.49 -6.35
C PRO A 274 -7.45 17.59 -7.40
N GLN A 275 -8.50 17.50 -8.22
CA GLN A 275 -8.73 18.47 -9.30
C GLN A 275 -9.78 19.52 -8.95
N THR A 276 -10.97 19.10 -8.50
CA THR A 276 -12.07 20.04 -8.20
C THR A 276 -11.92 20.79 -6.88
N GLY A 277 -11.07 20.29 -5.96
CA GLY A 277 -10.83 20.95 -4.68
C GLY A 277 -11.98 20.84 -3.67
N TYR A 278 -13.07 20.13 -4.00
CA TYR A 278 -14.17 19.84 -3.08
C TYR A 278 -13.70 18.98 -1.89
N PRO A 279 -14.33 19.07 -0.71
CA PRO A 279 -14.01 18.17 0.39
C PRO A 279 -14.30 16.71 0.01
N PHE A 280 -13.30 15.83 0.10
CA PHE A 280 -13.44 14.41 -0.27
C PHE A 280 -14.59 13.72 0.46
N GLN A 281 -14.74 13.98 1.76
CA GLN A 281 -15.84 13.41 2.56
C GLN A 281 -17.21 13.83 2.04
N MET A 282 -17.35 15.06 1.54
CA MET A 282 -18.62 15.54 1.01
C MET A 282 -19.00 14.75 -0.25
N ILE A 283 -18.06 14.61 -1.19
CA ILE A 283 -18.31 13.91 -2.46
C ILE A 283 -18.49 12.40 -2.24
N ASN A 284 -17.65 11.78 -1.40
CA ASN A 284 -17.79 10.36 -1.06
C ASN A 284 -19.13 10.06 -0.35
N ASN A 285 -19.57 10.93 0.57
CA ASN A 285 -20.88 10.77 1.19
C ASN A 285 -22.02 11.00 0.20
N ALA A 286 -21.90 11.95 -0.73
CA ALA A 286 -22.91 12.19 -1.76
C ALA A 286 -23.08 10.98 -2.67
N LEU A 287 -21.95 10.37 -3.07
CA LEU A 287 -21.93 9.13 -3.86
C LEU A 287 -22.65 7.98 -3.14
N LEU A 288 -22.49 7.86 -1.81
CA LEU A 288 -23.09 6.79 -1.00
C LEU A 288 -24.56 7.06 -0.61
N ARG A 289 -25.00 8.32 -0.46
CA ARG A 289 -26.28 8.67 0.20
C ARG A 289 -27.39 9.20 -0.71
N ASP A 290 -27.32 8.98 -2.02
CA ASP A 290 -28.32 9.49 -2.98
C ASP A 290 -28.43 11.01 -3.01
N GLN A 291 -27.28 11.68 -2.88
CA GLN A 291 -27.21 13.11 -3.05
C GLN A 291 -26.65 13.43 -4.44
N ALA A 292 -27.06 14.56 -5.00
CA ALA A 292 -26.57 15.02 -6.29
C ALA A 292 -25.05 15.25 -6.24
N LEU A 293 -24.33 14.66 -7.19
CA LEU A 293 -22.92 14.94 -7.41
C LEU A 293 -22.77 16.27 -8.18
N PRO A 294 -21.78 17.11 -7.86
CA PRO A 294 -21.43 18.26 -8.68
C PRO A 294 -21.19 17.89 -10.15
N ASN A 295 -21.67 18.73 -11.08
CA ASN A 295 -21.59 18.48 -12.53
C ASN A 295 -20.17 18.64 -13.09
N ASP A 296 -19.30 19.35 -12.38
CA ASP A 296 -17.91 19.63 -12.74
C ASP A 296 -16.93 18.52 -12.32
N LEU A 297 -17.42 17.47 -11.65
CA LEU A 297 -16.63 16.26 -11.34
C LEU A 297 -16.40 15.40 -12.60
N GLY A 298 -15.57 15.83 -13.55
CA GLY A 298 -15.27 15.04 -14.75
C GLY A 298 -13.88 14.40 -14.78
N HIS A 299 -13.02 14.78 -13.84
CA HIS A 299 -11.58 14.50 -13.94
C HIS A 299 -11.20 13.07 -13.54
N ARG A 300 -10.15 12.55 -14.20
CA ARG A 300 -9.60 11.21 -13.99
C ARG A 300 -9.22 10.95 -12.53
N GLU A 301 -8.55 11.91 -11.90
CA GLU A 301 -8.06 11.85 -10.52
C GLU A 301 -9.22 11.70 -9.53
N ASP A 302 -10.30 12.46 -9.77
CA ASP A 302 -11.49 12.48 -8.92
C ASP A 302 -12.28 11.17 -9.08
N ALA A 303 -12.44 10.70 -10.32
CA ALA A 303 -13.04 9.40 -10.63
C ALA A 303 -12.29 8.26 -9.93
N LEU A 304 -10.96 8.25 -10.04
CA LEU A 304 -10.09 7.27 -9.39
C LEU A 304 -10.18 7.33 -7.86
N ALA A 305 -10.14 8.53 -7.27
CA ALA A 305 -10.30 8.72 -5.82
C ALA A 305 -11.58 8.09 -5.27
N LEU A 306 -12.69 8.24 -6.00
CA LEU A 306 -13.98 7.66 -5.61
C LEU A 306 -14.04 6.14 -5.83
N SER A 307 -13.48 5.61 -6.93
CA SER A 307 -13.38 4.15 -7.12
C SER A 307 -12.56 3.49 -6.01
N MET A 308 -11.42 4.10 -5.63
CA MET A 308 -10.60 3.64 -4.52
C MET A 308 -11.36 3.66 -3.19
N ALA A 309 -12.11 4.74 -2.93
CA ALA A 309 -12.90 4.87 -1.71
C ALA A 309 -13.98 3.77 -1.62
N LEU A 310 -14.69 3.50 -2.73
CA LEU A 310 -15.66 2.41 -2.81
C LEU A 310 -15.00 1.06 -2.58
N LEU A 311 -13.91 0.75 -3.28
CA LEU A 311 -13.20 -0.51 -3.13
C LEU A 311 -12.69 -0.73 -1.70
N SER A 312 -12.11 0.30 -1.07
CA SER A 312 -11.67 0.23 0.33
C SER A 312 -12.82 -0.07 1.28
N ASN A 313 -13.99 0.55 1.08
CA ASN A 313 -15.18 0.31 1.90
C ASN A 313 -15.74 -1.10 1.69
N ILE A 314 -15.77 -1.58 0.44
CA ILE A 314 -16.21 -2.94 0.12
C ILE A 314 -15.28 -3.98 0.75
N ILE A 315 -13.96 -3.83 0.59
CA ILE A 315 -12.97 -4.74 1.22
C ILE A 315 -13.21 -4.80 2.72
N ARG A 316 -13.35 -3.64 3.37
CA ARG A 316 -13.59 -3.58 4.81
C ARG A 316 -14.89 -4.27 5.21
N THR A 317 -16.01 -3.95 4.58
CA THR A 317 -17.30 -4.60 4.82
C THR A 317 -17.17 -6.11 4.67
N HIS A 318 -16.54 -6.58 3.60
CA HIS A 318 -16.37 -8.02 3.38
C HIS A 318 -15.56 -8.69 4.50
N LYS A 319 -14.47 -8.07 4.95
CA LYS A 319 -13.67 -8.61 6.05
C LYS A 319 -14.38 -8.57 7.39
N THR A 320 -15.19 -7.55 7.64
CA THR A 320 -15.98 -7.44 8.88
C THR A 320 -17.07 -8.52 8.96
N TYR A 321 -17.78 -8.78 7.86
CA TYR A 321 -18.97 -9.66 7.90
C TYR A 321 -18.71 -11.12 7.50
N PHE A 322 -17.76 -11.42 6.61
CA PHE A 322 -17.56 -12.79 6.10
C PHE A 322 -16.50 -13.62 6.86
N VAL A 323 -15.55 -13.00 7.56
CA VAL A 323 -14.44 -13.70 8.23
C VAL A 323 -14.83 -14.31 9.59
N PRO A 324 -15.62 -13.67 10.47
CA PRO A 324 -15.88 -14.22 11.81
C PRO A 324 -17.24 -14.93 11.99
N LEU A 325 -18.25 -14.65 11.15
CA LEU A 325 -19.66 -14.91 11.50
C LEU A 325 -20.30 -16.14 10.85
N SER A 326 -19.64 -16.78 9.89
CA SER A 326 -20.22 -17.89 9.11
C SER A 326 -20.40 -19.19 9.90
N GLY A 327 -19.75 -19.34 11.07
CA GLY A 327 -19.77 -20.58 11.85
C GLY A 327 -20.71 -20.64 13.07
N LEU A 328 -21.24 -19.51 13.55
CA LEU A 328 -21.77 -19.43 14.93
C LEU A 328 -23.25 -19.07 15.08
N ILE A 329 -23.98 -18.75 14.01
CA ILE A 329 -25.32 -18.17 14.15
C ILE A 329 -26.33 -18.94 13.29
N ARG A 330 -27.21 -19.70 13.97
CA ARG A 330 -28.39 -20.33 13.34
C ARG A 330 -29.33 -19.26 12.79
N PRO A 331 -29.92 -19.46 11.60
CA PRO A 331 -30.97 -18.58 11.11
C PRO A 331 -32.22 -18.76 11.98
N ASP A 332 -32.53 -17.74 12.78
CA ASP A 332 -33.76 -17.65 13.56
C ASP A 332 -34.87 -16.96 12.76
N THR A 333 -36.10 -17.31 13.06
CA THR A 333 -37.32 -16.78 12.44
C THR A 333 -37.45 -15.26 12.60
N TRP A 334 -37.99 -14.62 11.56
CA TRP A 334 -38.05 -13.17 11.33
C TRP A 334 -38.75 -12.42 12.50
N ASN A 335 -38.08 -11.43 13.09
CA ASN A 335 -38.64 -10.53 14.11
C ASN A 335 -38.39 -9.06 13.70
N PRO A 336 -39.45 -8.25 13.45
CA PRO A 336 -39.32 -6.86 12.99
C PRO A 336 -38.81 -5.86 14.04
N TYR A 337 -38.70 -6.27 15.31
CA TYR A 337 -38.14 -5.44 16.40
C TYR A 337 -36.70 -5.82 16.77
N ARG A 338 -36.09 -6.79 16.07
CA ARG A 338 -34.70 -7.20 16.31
C ARG A 338 -33.77 -6.18 15.64
N PRO A 339 -32.68 -5.75 16.30
CA PRO A 339 -31.60 -5.02 15.63
C PRO A 339 -31.24 -5.73 14.33
N LEU A 340 -30.90 -4.98 13.27
CA LEU A 340 -30.52 -5.56 11.98
C LEU A 340 -29.55 -6.71 12.22
N THR A 341 -29.93 -7.91 11.77
CA THR A 341 -28.99 -9.03 11.73
C THR A 341 -27.81 -8.63 10.86
N TRP A 342 -26.63 -9.20 11.11
CA TRP A 342 -25.45 -8.96 10.28
C TRP A 342 -25.72 -9.21 8.79
N ARG A 343 -26.61 -10.16 8.45
CA ARG A 343 -27.04 -10.43 7.06
C ARG A 343 -27.86 -9.30 6.45
N SER A 344 -28.83 -8.77 7.20
CA SER A 344 -29.63 -7.64 6.72
C SER A 344 -28.81 -6.36 6.65
N GLU A 345 -27.88 -6.14 7.58
CA GLU A 345 -26.95 -5.01 7.52
C GLU A 345 -26.05 -5.13 6.29
N LEU A 346 -25.43 -6.30 6.09
CA LEU A 346 -24.63 -6.58 4.90
C LEU A 346 -25.43 -6.40 3.61
N ALA A 347 -26.66 -6.93 3.52
CA ALA A 347 -27.51 -6.77 2.34
C ALA A 347 -27.82 -5.29 2.05
N ASN A 348 -28.14 -4.51 3.09
CA ASN A 348 -28.36 -3.07 2.97
C ASN A 348 -27.09 -2.35 2.51
N THR A 349 -25.94 -2.69 3.09
CA THR A 349 -24.64 -2.09 2.72
C THR A 349 -24.25 -2.43 1.28
N VAL A 350 -24.46 -3.67 0.83
CA VAL A 350 -24.24 -4.09 -0.55
C VAL A 350 -25.16 -3.34 -1.51
N ALA A 351 -26.44 -3.12 -1.16
CA ALA A 351 -27.35 -2.31 -1.96
C ALA A 351 -26.90 -0.85 -2.09
N VAL A 352 -26.34 -0.27 -1.01
CA VAL A 352 -25.73 1.06 -1.04
C VAL A 352 -24.53 1.09 -1.98
N PHE A 353 -23.64 0.10 -1.92
CA PHE A 353 -22.49 0.02 -2.81
C PHE A 353 -22.87 -0.17 -4.28
N ASN A 354 -23.85 -1.02 -4.59
CA ASN A 354 -24.36 -1.18 -5.96
C ASN A 354 -24.90 0.14 -6.51
N THR A 355 -25.69 0.86 -5.70
CA THR A 355 -26.22 2.17 -6.10
C THR A 355 -25.10 3.18 -6.32
N ALA A 356 -24.09 3.20 -5.44
CA ALA A 356 -22.93 4.08 -5.56
C ALA A 356 -22.10 3.77 -6.81
N LEU A 357 -21.90 2.49 -7.14
CA LEU A 357 -21.22 2.06 -8.38
C LEU A 357 -22.01 2.48 -9.63
N ALA A 358 -23.33 2.34 -9.63
CA ALA A 358 -24.17 2.80 -10.74
C ALA A 358 -24.10 4.32 -10.92
N ARG A 359 -24.05 5.10 -9.82
CA ARG A 359 -23.85 6.55 -9.89
C ARG A 359 -22.49 6.92 -10.44
N TRP A 360 -21.44 6.27 -9.95
CA TRP A 360 -20.08 6.46 -10.47
C TRP A 360 -20.06 6.23 -11.98
N GLU A 361 -20.69 5.15 -12.44
CA GLU A 361 -20.78 4.81 -13.87
C GLU A 361 -21.54 5.88 -14.67
N SER A 362 -22.69 6.34 -14.17
CA SER A 362 -23.49 7.37 -14.84
C SER A 362 -22.76 8.70 -15.00
N HIS A 363 -21.81 9.00 -14.10
CA HIS A 363 -21.09 10.27 -14.08
C HIS A 363 -19.77 10.18 -14.86
N PHE A 364 -18.98 9.12 -14.63
CA PHE A 364 -17.60 9.05 -15.08
C PHE A 364 -17.36 8.13 -16.29
N LEU A 365 -18.22 7.14 -16.59
CA LEU A 365 -17.90 6.07 -17.55
C LEU A 365 -17.50 6.58 -18.93
N GLN A 366 -18.13 7.66 -19.40
CA GLN A 366 -17.86 8.23 -20.73
C GLN A 366 -16.57 9.05 -20.81
N GLN A 367 -16.03 9.49 -19.68
CA GLN A 367 -14.90 10.43 -19.61
C GLN A 367 -13.65 9.82 -18.96
N ALA A 368 -13.82 8.79 -18.14
CA ALA A 368 -12.72 8.15 -17.43
C ALA A 368 -11.80 7.38 -18.38
N ASP A 369 -10.52 7.39 -18.07
CA ASP A 369 -9.54 6.57 -18.77
C ASP A 369 -9.76 5.07 -18.50
N HIS A 370 -9.32 4.23 -19.44
CA HIS A 370 -9.55 2.79 -19.38
C HIS A 370 -8.94 2.10 -18.15
N ASP A 371 -7.83 2.61 -17.59
CA ASP A 371 -7.25 2.06 -16.36
C ASP A 371 -8.15 2.31 -15.14
N VAL A 372 -8.80 3.48 -15.07
CA VAL A 372 -9.77 3.82 -14.02
C VAL A 372 -11.07 3.03 -14.21
N ILE A 373 -11.55 2.90 -15.45
CA ILE A 373 -12.72 2.07 -15.77
C ILE A 373 -12.47 0.60 -15.39
N ALA A 374 -11.28 0.06 -15.66
CA ALA A 374 -10.91 -1.28 -15.24
C ALA A 374 -10.97 -1.45 -13.71
N LEU A 375 -10.52 -0.46 -12.94
CA LEU A 375 -10.63 -0.48 -11.48
C LEU A 375 -12.09 -0.43 -11.02
N HIS A 376 -12.95 0.34 -11.69
CA HIS A 376 -14.38 0.39 -11.41
C HIS A 376 -15.05 -0.98 -11.63
N TYR A 377 -14.82 -1.63 -12.78
CA TYR A 377 -15.32 -2.98 -13.02
C TYR A 377 -14.75 -3.99 -12.03
N PHE A 378 -13.47 -3.88 -11.68
CA PHE A 378 -12.90 -4.72 -10.63
C PHE A 378 -13.56 -4.47 -9.26
N THR A 379 -13.97 -3.24 -8.97
CA THR A 379 -14.68 -2.90 -7.73
C THR A 379 -16.06 -3.57 -7.70
N LYS A 380 -16.79 -3.58 -8.83
CA LYS A 380 -18.02 -4.38 -9.00
C LYS A 380 -17.75 -5.87 -8.81
N LEU A 381 -16.69 -6.39 -9.42
CA LEU A 381 -16.30 -7.80 -9.32
C LEU A 381 -16.02 -8.21 -7.87
N TYR A 382 -15.25 -7.38 -7.15
CA TYR A 382 -14.91 -7.63 -5.75
C TYR A 382 -16.15 -7.61 -4.85
N LEU A 383 -17.13 -6.75 -5.13
CA LEU A 383 -18.43 -6.73 -4.43
C LEU A 383 -19.21 -8.03 -4.64
N MET A 384 -19.21 -8.57 -5.86
CA MET A 384 -19.90 -9.81 -6.22
C MET A 384 -19.19 -11.06 -5.74
N VAL A 385 -17.86 -11.01 -5.61
CA VAL A 385 -17.01 -12.15 -5.27
C VAL A 385 -16.17 -11.81 -4.03
N PRO A 386 -16.74 -11.85 -2.81
CA PRO A 386 -16.09 -11.32 -1.59
C PRO A 386 -14.76 -11.98 -1.21
N ASN A 387 -14.55 -13.22 -1.65
CA ASN A 387 -13.37 -14.03 -1.34
C ASN A 387 -12.36 -14.08 -2.50
N ILE A 388 -12.45 -13.16 -3.47
CA ILE A 388 -11.55 -13.13 -4.65
C ILE A 388 -10.05 -13.14 -4.27
N ALA A 389 -9.69 -12.47 -3.16
CA ALA A 389 -8.32 -12.42 -2.64
C ALA A 389 -7.80 -13.75 -2.04
N GLU A 390 -8.64 -14.78 -1.88
CA GLU A 390 -8.20 -16.14 -1.52
C GLU A 390 -7.83 -17.00 -2.74
N LEU A 391 -8.30 -16.62 -3.94
CA LEU A 391 -8.03 -17.38 -5.18
C LEU A 391 -6.54 -17.56 -5.49
N PRO A 392 -5.64 -16.58 -5.25
CA PRO A 392 -4.21 -16.79 -5.47
C PRO A 392 -3.62 -17.93 -4.66
N ARG A 393 -4.13 -18.17 -3.44
CA ARG A 393 -3.68 -19.29 -2.60
C ARG A 393 -4.21 -20.62 -3.13
N LEU A 394 -5.45 -20.63 -3.63
CA LEU A 394 -6.06 -21.80 -4.26
C LEU A 394 -5.30 -22.24 -5.51
N ALA A 395 -4.99 -21.30 -6.40
CA ALA A 395 -4.25 -21.57 -7.64
C ALA A 395 -2.84 -22.13 -7.40
N ARG A 396 -2.23 -21.84 -6.24
CA ARG A 396 -0.91 -22.36 -5.84
C ARG A 396 -0.98 -23.74 -5.16
N GLY A 397 -2.15 -24.36 -5.06
CA GLY A 397 -2.33 -25.65 -4.40
C GLY A 397 -2.46 -25.54 -2.87
N GLY A 398 -3.28 -24.60 -2.39
CA GLY A 398 -3.49 -24.33 -0.96
C GLY A 398 -3.85 -25.56 -0.11
N THR A 399 -3.56 -25.48 1.20
CA THR A 399 -3.78 -26.56 2.18
C THR A 399 -5.27 -26.91 2.37
N SER A 400 -5.56 -27.99 3.12
CA SER A 400 -6.91 -28.55 3.33
C SER A 400 -7.99 -27.53 3.78
N GLY A 401 -7.62 -26.43 4.45
CA GLY A 401 -8.55 -25.34 4.80
C GLY A 401 -8.99 -24.47 3.60
N SER A 402 -8.15 -24.37 2.58
CA SER A 402 -8.40 -23.65 1.33
C SER A 402 -9.45 -24.39 0.48
N VAL A 403 -9.40 -25.72 0.44
CA VAL A 403 -10.32 -26.58 -0.34
C VAL A 403 -11.79 -26.36 0.06
N ARG A 404 -12.09 -26.30 1.36
CA ARG A 404 -13.46 -26.04 1.85
C ARG A 404 -13.99 -24.67 1.42
N LEU A 405 -13.12 -23.68 1.32
CA LEU A 405 -13.47 -22.33 0.91
C LEU A 405 -13.71 -22.28 -0.61
N ALA A 406 -12.92 -23.03 -1.38
CA ALA A 406 -13.08 -23.21 -2.82
C ALA A 406 -14.41 -23.85 -3.21
N GLU A 407 -14.85 -24.86 -2.45
CA GLU A 407 -16.13 -25.57 -2.66
C GLU A 407 -17.35 -24.69 -2.36
N GLN A 408 -17.19 -23.69 -1.48
CA GLN A 408 -18.26 -22.77 -1.06
C GLN A 408 -18.34 -21.50 -1.91
N MET A 409 -17.30 -21.21 -2.70
CA MET A 409 -17.22 -20.00 -3.49
C MET A 409 -17.97 -20.20 -4.82
N ALA A 410 -19.23 -19.77 -4.86
CA ALA A 410 -20.00 -19.72 -6.10
C ALA A 410 -19.65 -18.43 -6.87
N ILE A 411 -19.19 -18.57 -8.12
CA ILE A 411 -18.96 -17.44 -9.03
C ILE A 411 -20.21 -17.31 -9.92
N PRO A 412 -20.96 -16.21 -9.84
CA PRO A 412 -22.11 -15.98 -10.70
C PRO A 412 -21.67 -15.67 -12.15
N ASP A 413 -22.54 -15.95 -13.13
CA ASP A 413 -22.23 -15.69 -14.55
C ASP A 413 -21.92 -14.21 -14.80
N GLU A 414 -22.63 -13.28 -14.15
CA GLU A 414 -22.36 -11.85 -14.31
C GLU A 414 -20.96 -11.45 -13.82
N ALA A 415 -20.39 -12.15 -12.83
CA ALA A 415 -19.02 -11.89 -12.38
C ALA A 415 -17.98 -12.30 -13.43
N LEU A 416 -18.30 -13.26 -14.30
CA LEU A 416 -17.42 -13.62 -15.42
C LEU A 416 -17.42 -12.53 -16.48
N GLU A 417 -18.61 -11.99 -16.80
CA GLU A 417 -18.72 -10.88 -17.77
C GLU A 417 -17.91 -9.68 -17.29
N ILE A 418 -18.06 -9.30 -16.01
CA ILE A 418 -17.30 -8.20 -15.42
C ILE A 418 -15.78 -8.50 -15.39
N ALA A 419 -15.37 -9.74 -15.15
CA ALA A 419 -13.95 -10.10 -15.22
C ALA A 419 -13.36 -9.91 -16.63
N TRP A 420 -14.16 -10.14 -17.67
CA TRP A 420 -13.80 -9.83 -19.05
C TRP A 420 -13.81 -8.33 -19.34
N ASP A 421 -14.76 -7.56 -18.80
CA ASP A 421 -14.75 -6.10 -18.90
C ASP A 421 -13.44 -5.52 -18.31
N VAL A 422 -12.98 -6.05 -17.17
CA VAL A 422 -11.66 -5.69 -16.61
C VAL A 422 -10.55 -5.98 -17.61
N PHE A 423 -10.55 -7.15 -18.26
CA PHE A 423 -9.54 -7.51 -19.25
C PHE A 423 -9.52 -6.55 -20.44
N GLU A 424 -10.68 -6.27 -21.04
CA GLU A 424 -10.80 -5.40 -22.23
C GLU A 424 -10.29 -3.98 -21.97
N HIS A 425 -10.62 -3.43 -20.79
CA HIS A 425 -10.15 -2.12 -20.39
C HIS A 425 -8.67 -2.11 -20.03
N VAL A 426 -8.13 -3.16 -19.41
CA VAL A 426 -6.68 -3.26 -19.17
C VAL A 426 -5.93 -3.38 -20.51
N ASP A 427 -6.39 -4.20 -21.45
CA ASP A 427 -5.79 -4.33 -22.79
C ASP A 427 -5.77 -2.98 -23.54
N SER A 428 -6.83 -2.20 -23.41
CA SER A 428 -6.91 -0.85 -23.96
C SER A 428 -5.94 0.12 -23.24
N ALA A 429 -5.83 0.04 -21.92
CA ALA A 429 -4.93 0.88 -21.13
C ALA A 429 -3.45 0.59 -21.42
N VAL A 430 -3.06 -0.68 -21.61
CA VAL A 430 -1.66 -1.07 -21.87
C VAL A 430 -1.12 -0.50 -23.18
N LYS A 431 -2.00 -0.19 -24.15
CA LYS A 431 -1.64 0.46 -25.42
C LYS A 431 -1.26 1.94 -25.25
N VAL A 432 -1.63 2.55 -24.11
CA VAL A 432 -1.30 3.95 -23.78
C VAL A 432 -0.14 3.99 -22.78
N LYS A 433 1.00 4.57 -23.18
CA LYS A 433 2.25 4.58 -22.40
C LYS A 433 2.04 5.03 -20.94
N ASN A 434 1.26 6.09 -20.71
CA ASN A 434 1.05 6.68 -19.38
C ASN A 434 0.02 5.93 -18.52
N LEU A 435 -0.79 5.05 -19.11
CA LEU A 435 -1.77 4.23 -18.35
C LEU A 435 -1.18 2.88 -17.98
N LYS A 436 -0.24 2.38 -18.78
CA LYS A 436 0.51 1.13 -18.53
C LYS A 436 1.28 1.14 -17.19
N ILE A 437 1.60 2.32 -16.65
CA ILE A 437 2.28 2.52 -15.36
C ILE A 437 1.32 2.53 -14.15
N SER A 438 0.02 2.33 -14.34
CA SER A 438 -0.94 2.34 -13.25
C SER A 438 -0.73 1.14 -12.31
N ILE A 439 -0.52 1.42 -11.02
CA ILE A 439 -0.04 0.42 -10.04
C ILE A 439 -1.09 -0.61 -9.63
N TRP A 440 -2.36 -0.39 -9.96
CA TRP A 440 -3.44 -1.34 -9.66
C TRP A 440 -3.64 -2.39 -10.75
N LEU A 441 -3.20 -2.12 -11.99
CA LEU A 441 -3.47 -3.00 -13.14
C LEU A 441 -2.99 -4.44 -12.93
N PRO A 442 -1.78 -4.72 -12.40
CA PRO A 442 -1.34 -6.09 -12.17
C PRO A 442 -2.30 -6.89 -11.29
N GLU A 443 -2.69 -6.31 -10.16
CA GLU A 443 -3.50 -7.00 -9.15
C GLU A 443 -4.92 -7.27 -9.65
N ILE A 444 -5.58 -6.26 -10.23
CA ILE A 444 -6.95 -6.42 -10.72
C ILE A 444 -7.01 -7.40 -11.90
N THR A 445 -6.01 -7.40 -12.78
CA THR A 445 -5.93 -8.32 -13.92
C THR A 445 -5.72 -9.75 -13.44
N PHE A 446 -4.81 -9.93 -12.50
CA PHE A 446 -4.50 -11.24 -11.93
C PHE A 446 -5.70 -11.84 -11.18
N LEU A 447 -6.36 -11.06 -10.33
CA LEU A 447 -7.53 -11.52 -9.59
C LEU A 447 -8.73 -11.81 -10.50
N SER A 448 -8.98 -10.99 -11.53
CA SER A 448 -10.00 -11.27 -12.55
C SER A 448 -9.73 -12.55 -13.32
N ALA A 449 -8.46 -12.80 -13.71
CA ALA A 449 -8.07 -14.05 -14.36
C ALA A 449 -8.37 -15.28 -13.49
N LEU A 450 -8.14 -15.16 -12.18
CA LEU A 450 -8.41 -16.24 -11.24
C LEU A 450 -9.91 -16.50 -11.02
N VAL A 451 -10.77 -15.49 -11.14
CA VAL A 451 -12.24 -15.68 -11.18
C VAL A 451 -12.62 -16.54 -12.39
N VAL A 452 -12.09 -16.21 -13.56
CA VAL A 452 -12.32 -16.97 -14.79
C VAL A 452 -11.83 -18.43 -14.64
N TRP A 453 -10.60 -18.61 -14.12
CA TRP A 453 -10.06 -19.94 -13.83
C TRP A 453 -10.94 -20.75 -12.89
N HIS A 454 -11.32 -20.19 -11.74
CA HIS A 454 -12.06 -20.91 -10.70
C HIS A 454 -13.45 -21.33 -11.18
N SER A 455 -14.10 -20.48 -11.96
CA SER A 455 -15.40 -20.78 -12.58
C SER A 455 -15.31 -21.96 -13.57
N HIS A 456 -14.28 -22.00 -14.41
CA HIS A 456 -14.07 -23.12 -15.34
C HIS A 456 -13.70 -24.42 -14.63
N SER A 457 -12.81 -24.36 -13.64
CA SER A 457 -12.34 -25.54 -12.88
C SER A 457 -13.46 -26.24 -12.12
N ASN A 458 -14.49 -25.52 -11.69
CA ASN A 458 -15.64 -26.07 -10.96
C ASN A 458 -16.70 -26.78 -11.85
N LYS A 459 -16.42 -27.02 -13.15
CA LYS A 459 -17.25 -27.79 -14.10
C LYS A 459 -18.72 -27.34 -14.25
N ARG A 460 -19.11 -26.20 -13.68
CA ARG A 460 -20.49 -25.69 -13.68
C ARG A 460 -20.85 -24.83 -14.89
N HIS A 461 -19.86 -24.34 -15.66
CA HIS A 461 -20.13 -23.50 -16.82
C HIS A 461 -19.71 -24.15 -18.15
N ARG A 462 -20.72 -24.42 -19.01
CA ARG A 462 -20.56 -24.63 -20.47
C ARG A 462 -20.87 -23.32 -21.22
N GLY A 463 -20.28 -22.21 -20.77
CA GLY A 463 -20.59 -20.85 -21.24
C GLY A 463 -19.80 -20.38 -22.47
N ARG A 464 -20.22 -19.24 -23.05
CA ARG A 464 -19.65 -18.54 -24.22
C ARG A 464 -18.18 -18.13 -24.09
N TYR A 465 -17.70 -17.97 -22.87
CA TYR A 465 -16.37 -17.47 -22.58
C TYR A 465 -15.38 -18.63 -22.67
N GLY A 466 -14.41 -18.52 -23.60
CA GLY A 466 -13.48 -19.59 -23.93
C GLY A 466 -12.86 -20.20 -22.67
N GLY A 467 -12.75 -21.55 -22.64
CA GLY A 467 -12.24 -22.31 -21.49
C GLY A 467 -10.80 -21.95 -21.11
N ILE A 468 -10.06 -22.82 -20.42
CA ILE A 468 -8.72 -22.56 -19.84
C ILE A 468 -7.73 -21.77 -20.73
N ARG A 469 -7.86 -21.83 -22.06
CA ARG A 469 -7.16 -20.96 -23.03
C ARG A 469 -7.32 -19.45 -22.78
N SER A 470 -8.38 -18.99 -22.10
CA SER A 470 -8.57 -17.59 -21.70
C SER A 470 -7.48 -17.11 -20.74
N LEU A 471 -6.94 -17.98 -19.89
CA LEU A 471 -5.86 -17.64 -18.96
C LEU A 471 -4.58 -17.22 -19.68
N VAL A 472 -4.32 -17.78 -20.87
CA VAL A 472 -3.18 -17.39 -21.72
C VAL A 472 -3.30 -15.93 -22.17
N MET A 473 -4.52 -15.42 -22.36
CA MET A 473 -4.73 -14.00 -22.70
C MET A 473 -4.36 -13.10 -21.53
N TYR A 474 -4.86 -13.40 -20.32
CA TYR A 474 -4.50 -12.66 -19.11
C TYR A 474 -3.00 -12.74 -18.79
N GLN A 475 -2.38 -13.91 -18.97
CA GLN A 475 -0.95 -14.10 -18.79
C GLN A 475 -0.15 -13.19 -19.73
N LYS A 476 -0.48 -13.18 -21.03
CA LYS A 476 0.16 -12.30 -22.01
C LYS A 476 -0.01 -10.84 -21.65
N LEU A 477 -1.20 -10.45 -21.18
CA LEU A 477 -1.49 -9.07 -20.77
C LEU A 477 -0.67 -8.67 -19.53
N LEU A 478 -0.58 -9.54 -18.52
CA LEU A 478 0.27 -9.32 -17.34
C LEU A 478 1.73 -9.14 -17.73
N LEU A 479 2.26 -9.99 -18.61
CA LEU A 479 3.65 -9.90 -19.09
C LEU A 479 3.94 -8.65 -19.92
N GLN A 480 2.90 -7.98 -20.45
CA GLN A 480 3.10 -6.69 -21.09
C GLN A 480 3.29 -5.58 -20.07
N LEU A 481 2.76 -5.69 -18.84
CA LEU A 481 2.92 -4.68 -17.79
C LEU A 481 4.38 -4.63 -17.30
N PRO A 482 4.87 -3.44 -16.90
CA PRO A 482 6.29 -3.25 -16.55
C PRO A 482 6.63 -3.72 -15.13
N TRP A 483 5.64 -4.19 -14.36
CA TRP A 483 5.79 -4.39 -12.93
C TRP A 483 6.43 -5.75 -12.60
N PRO A 484 7.37 -5.81 -11.65
CA PRO A 484 8.09 -7.03 -11.34
C PRO A 484 7.19 -8.22 -10.93
N CYS A 485 6.10 -7.96 -10.19
CA CYS A 485 5.15 -8.97 -9.72
C CYS A 485 4.40 -9.69 -10.84
N CYS A 486 4.30 -9.09 -12.04
CA CYS A 486 3.57 -9.66 -13.17
C CYS A 486 4.15 -11.00 -13.62
N THR A 487 5.48 -11.19 -13.48
CA THR A 487 6.15 -12.47 -13.80
C THR A 487 5.69 -13.60 -12.89
N GLU A 488 5.64 -13.36 -11.58
CA GLU A 488 5.15 -14.33 -10.58
C GLU A 488 3.65 -14.60 -10.79
N MET A 489 2.85 -13.57 -11.05
CA MET A 489 1.42 -13.70 -11.33
C MET A 489 1.15 -14.53 -12.59
N ALA A 490 1.88 -14.28 -13.67
CA ALA A 490 1.80 -15.06 -14.92
C ALA A 490 2.14 -16.55 -14.68
N ALA A 491 3.21 -16.83 -13.93
CA ALA A 491 3.59 -18.20 -13.59
C ALA A 491 2.53 -18.92 -12.74
N VAL A 492 1.81 -18.21 -11.88
CA VAL A 492 0.66 -18.78 -11.13
C VAL A 492 -0.50 -19.10 -12.06
N LEU A 493 -0.80 -18.24 -13.06
CA LEU A 493 -1.83 -18.54 -14.05
C LEU A 493 -1.47 -19.75 -14.92
N ASP A 494 -0.19 -19.88 -15.28
CA ASP A 494 0.31 -21.08 -15.97
C ASP A 494 0.06 -22.33 -15.12
N LEU A 495 0.48 -22.31 -13.86
CA LEU A 495 0.27 -23.43 -12.94
C LEU A 495 -1.22 -23.78 -12.81
N ALA A 496 -2.08 -22.77 -12.66
CA ALA A 496 -3.52 -22.93 -12.54
C ALA A 496 -4.14 -23.57 -13.80
N ALA A 497 -3.64 -23.20 -14.99
CA ALA A 497 -4.07 -23.76 -16.27
C ALA A 497 -3.71 -25.25 -16.44
N HIS A 498 -2.70 -25.76 -15.74
CA HIS A 498 -2.32 -27.18 -15.75
C HIS A 498 -3.09 -28.02 -14.71
N GLN A 499 -3.76 -27.38 -13.75
CA GLN A 499 -4.50 -28.06 -12.67
C GLN A 499 -5.98 -28.32 -13.01
N GLY A 500 -6.57 -27.52 -13.92
CA GLY A 500 -7.96 -27.67 -14.38
C GLY A 500 -8.05 -28.54 -15.63
#